data_AF-A0A439KKY9-F1
#
_entry.id   AF-A0A439KKY9-F1
#
_cell.length_a   1.000
_cell.length_b   1.000
_cell.length_c   1.000
_cell.angle_alpha   90.00
_cell.angle_beta   90.00
_cell.angle_gamma   90.00
#
_symmetry.space_group_name_H-M   'P 1'
#
loop_
_entity.id
_entity.type
_entity.pdbx_description
1 polymer ?
#
loop_
_entity_poly.entity_id
_entity_poly.type
_entity_poly.pdbx_seq_one_letter_code
_entity_poly.pdbx_strand_id
1 'polypeptide(L)' 'EQRAHGIAERALLGDASPLVRGAAVWALSRLVPETEFAKCATAALEAEGDEAVQREWRLALADKIEAHA' A
#
# COMPACT_ATOMS: atom_id res chain seq x y z
N GLU A 1 8.74 -15.28 -10.76
CA GLU A 1 9.49 -14.20 -10.09
C GLU A 1 8.60 -13.09 -9.51
N GLN A 2 7.53 -12.66 -10.17
CA GLN A 2 6.62 -11.60 -9.68
C GLN A 2 5.96 -11.84 -8.31
N ARG A 3 5.77 -13.09 -7.87
CA ARG A 3 5.17 -13.40 -6.55
C ARG A 3 6.06 -13.01 -5.36
N ALA A 4 7.38 -12.93 -5.55
CA ALA A 4 8.31 -12.59 -4.46
C ALA A 4 8.27 -11.10 -4.10
N HIS A 5 8.00 -10.24 -5.08
CA HIS A 5 7.84 -8.79 -4.88
C HIS A 5 6.65 -8.50 -3.95
N GLY A 6 5.49 -9.14 -4.16
CA GLY A 6 4.34 -8.96 -3.25
C GLY A 6 4.63 -9.23 -1.76
N ILE A 7 5.62 -10.06 -1.42
CA ILE A 7 5.98 -10.39 -0.03
C ILE A 7 7.00 -9.38 0.53
N ALA A 8 8.01 -9.00 -0.26
CA ALA A 8 9.01 -8.03 0.18
C ALA A 8 8.39 -6.65 0.42
N GLU A 9 7.44 -6.24 -0.41
CA GLU A 9 6.80 -4.94 -0.32
C GLU A 9 5.91 -4.85 0.92
N ARG A 10 5.28 -5.97 1.32
CA ARG A 10 4.54 -6.07 2.58
C ARG A 10 5.46 -5.95 3.80
N ALA A 11 6.69 -6.47 3.73
CA ALA A 11 7.65 -6.33 4.82
C ALA A 11 8.10 -4.87 5.01
N LEU A 12 8.21 -4.12 3.91
CA LEU A 12 8.59 -2.70 3.93
C LEU A 12 7.50 -1.77 4.49
N LEU A 13 6.27 -2.25 4.68
CA LEU A 13 5.21 -1.49 5.37
C LEU A 13 5.50 -1.28 6.86
N GLY A 14 6.45 -2.01 7.44
CA GLY A 14 6.91 -1.81 8.82
C GLY A 14 8.20 -0.99 8.94
N ASP A 15 8.73 -0.46 7.84
CA ASP A 15 10.00 0.27 7.85
C ASP A 15 9.91 1.54 8.71
N ALA A 16 10.99 1.89 9.41
CA ALA A 16 11.03 3.08 10.25
C ALA A 16 10.86 4.38 9.45
N SER A 17 11.29 4.39 8.18
CA SER A 17 11.18 5.54 7.28
C SER A 17 9.79 5.65 6.65
N PRO A 18 9.05 6.75 6.89
CA PRO A 18 7.75 6.99 6.25
C PRO A 18 7.81 6.98 4.72
N LEU A 19 8.95 7.39 4.13
CA LEU A 19 9.16 7.38 2.68
C LEU A 19 9.24 5.96 2.12
N VAL A 20 9.90 5.04 2.84
CA VAL A 20 10.00 3.63 2.43
C VAL A 20 8.64 2.97 2.52
N ARG A 21 7.88 3.26 3.60
CA ARG A 21 6.50 2.78 3.73
C ARG A 21 5.63 3.28 2.58
N GLY A 22 5.67 4.58 2.24
CA GLY A 22 4.93 5.14 1.11
C GLY A 22 5.28 4.50 -0.24
N ALA A 23 6.57 4.27 -0.51
CA ALA A 23 7.00 3.56 -1.72
C ALA A 23 6.49 2.12 -1.77
N ALA A 24 6.46 1.44 -0.62
CA ALA A 24 5.91 0.10 -0.50
C ALA A 24 4.40 0.07 -0.75
N VAL A 25 3.64 1.06 -0.28
CA VAL A 25 2.20 1.21 -0.59
C VAL A 25 1.97 1.31 -2.09
N TRP A 26 2.73 2.18 -2.75
CA TRP A 26 2.63 2.37 -4.20
C TRP A 26 2.99 1.11 -4.99
N ALA A 27 4.04 0.39 -4.57
CA ALA A 27 4.43 -0.84 -5.24
C ALA A 27 3.38 -1.94 -5.01
N LEU A 28 2.88 -2.07 -3.77
CA LEU A 28 1.88 -3.06 -3.42
C LEU A 28 0.58 -2.84 -4.21
N SER A 29 0.14 -1.60 -4.41
CA SER A 29 -1.05 -1.31 -5.21
C SER A 29 -0.91 -1.89 -6.62
N ARG A 30 0.27 -1.83 -7.23
CA ARG A 30 0.49 -2.37 -8.59
C ARG A 30 0.62 -3.88 -8.64
N LEU A 31 1.06 -4.50 -7.54
CA LEU A 31 1.38 -5.92 -7.48
C LEU A 31 0.21 -6.81 -7.06
N VAL A 32 -0.75 -6.29 -6.28
CA VAL A 32 -1.87 -7.08 -5.75
C VAL A 32 -3.22 -6.65 -6.31
N PRO A 33 -4.22 -7.56 -6.38
CA PRO A 33 -5.58 -7.21 -6.76
C PRO A 33 -6.18 -6.14 -5.84
N GLU A 34 -7.10 -5.33 -6.36
CA GLU A 34 -7.76 -4.25 -5.59
C GLU A 34 -8.39 -4.76 -4.28
N THR A 35 -9.10 -5.88 -4.34
CA THR A 35 -9.76 -6.46 -3.15
C THR A 35 -8.78 -6.87 -2.06
N GLU A 36 -7.57 -7.28 -2.43
CA GLU A 36 -6.50 -7.60 -1.50
C GLU A 36 -5.83 -6.33 -0.97
N PHE A 37 -5.59 -5.35 -1.86
CA PHE A 37 -5.03 -4.05 -1.48
C PHE A 37 -5.94 -3.29 -0.51
N ALA A 38 -7.25 -3.27 -0.76
CA ALA A 38 -8.24 -2.61 0.09
C ALA A 38 -8.26 -3.18 1.52
N LYS A 39 -8.17 -4.50 1.67
CA LYS A 39 -8.06 -5.15 2.98
C LYS A 39 -6.79 -4.72 3.72
N CYS A 40 -5.67 -4.62 3.00
CA CYS A 40 -4.41 -4.16 3.59
C CYS A 40 -4.47 -2.68 3.97
N ALA A 41 -5.08 -1.85 3.12
CA ALA A 41 -5.23 -0.42 3.37
C ALA A 41 -6.10 -0.16 4.61
N THR A 42 -7.19 -0.91 4.83
CA THR A 42 -7.99 -0.80 6.05
C THR A 42 -7.15 -1.04 7.30
N ALA A 43 -6.42 -2.16 7.35
CA ALA A 43 -5.56 -2.48 8.50
C ALA A 43 -4.41 -1.48 8.69
N ALA A 44 -3.83 -1.00 7.58
CA ALA A 44 -2.73 -0.05 7.63
C ALA A 44 -3.20 1.35 8.05
N LEU A 45 -4.38 1.81 7.63
CA LEU A 45 -4.93 3.11 8.04
C LEU A 45 -5.28 3.17 9.53
N GLU A 46 -5.61 2.03 10.15
CA GLU A 46 -5.85 1.94 11.60
C GLU A 46 -4.55 1.95 12.41
N ALA A 47 -3.48 1.36 11.87
CA ALA A 47 -2.20 1.19 12.57
C ALA A 47 -1.18 2.30 12.28
N GLU A 48 -1.25 2.95 11.11
CA GLU A 48 -0.29 3.97 10.69
C GLU A 48 -0.57 5.30 11.41
N GLY A 49 0.44 5.79 12.14
CA GLY A 49 0.37 7.07 12.84
C GLY A 49 0.83 8.27 12.00
N ASP A 50 1.49 8.03 10.87
CA ASP A 50 1.98 9.09 9.99
C ASP A 50 0.91 9.51 8.97
N GLU A 51 0.45 10.75 9.07
CA GLU A 51 -0.57 11.29 8.17
C GLU A 51 -0.15 11.31 6.69
N ALA A 52 1.14 11.46 6.39
CA ALA A 52 1.62 11.43 5.01
C ALA A 52 1.47 10.02 4.44
N VAL A 53 1.84 8.99 5.20
CA VAL A 53 1.68 7.59 4.76
C VAL A 53 0.20 7.22 4.64
N GLN A 54 -0.67 7.69 5.56
CA GLN A 54 -2.11 7.52 5.43
C GLN A 54 -2.68 8.17 4.15
N ARG A 55 -2.15 9.35 3.75
CA ARG A 55 -2.54 9.98 2.48
C ARG A 55 -2.12 9.13 1.29
N GLU A 56 -0.92 8.55 1.30
CA GLU A 56 -0.47 7.65 0.22
C GLU A 56 -1.41 6.44 0.07
N TRP A 57 -1.84 5.83 1.17
CA TRP A 57 -2.84 4.75 1.14
C TRP A 57 -4.16 5.17 0.50
N ARG A 58 -4.68 6.36 0.84
CA ARG A 58 -5.94 6.88 0.29
C ARG A 58 -5.81 7.22 -1.19
N LEU A 59 -4.69 7.83 -1.61
CA LEU A 59 -4.41 8.12 -3.01
C LEU A 59 -4.30 6.84 -3.84
N ALA A 60 -3.58 5.83 -3.33
CA ALA A 60 -3.44 4.55 -4.02
C ALA A 60 -4.77 3.78 -4.13
N LEU A 61 -5.68 3.93 -3.16
CA LEU A 61 -7.04 3.39 -3.24
C LEU A 61 -7.88 4.10 -4.31
N ALA A 62 -7.83 5.44 -4.36
CA ALA A 62 -8.54 6.22 -5.35
C ALA A 62 -8.06 5.90 -6.79
N ASP A 63 -6.74 5.85 -7.00
CA ASP A 63 -6.11 5.51 -8.29
C ASP A 63 -6.53 4.10 -8.79
N LYS A 64 -6.62 3.13 -7.87
CA LYS A 64 -7.09 1.77 -8.16
C LYS A 64 -8.55 1.70 -8.61
N ILE A 65 -9.41 2.53 -8.02
CA ILE A 65 -10.83 2.63 -8.37
C ILE A 65 -10.98 3.24 -9.77
N GLU A 66 -10.21 4.28 -10.08
CA GLU A 66 -10.21 4.91 -11.41
C GLU A 66 -9.69 3.97 -12.50
N ALA A 67 -8.70 3.12 -12.20
CA ALA A 67 -8.15 2.17 -13.18
C ALA A 67 -9.14 1.07 -13.62
N HIS A 68 -10.25 0.85 -12.90
CA HIS A 68 -11.27 -0.15 -13.22
C HIS A 68 -12.64 0.44 -13.62
N ALA A 69 -12.78 1.77 -13.60
CA ALA A 69 -13.99 2.48 -14.04
C ALA A 69 -13.98 2.71 -15.56
#